data_AF-A0A317ZBD1-F1
#
_entry.id   AF-A0A317ZBD1-F1
#
_cell.length_a   1.000
_cell.length_b   1.000
_cell.length_c   1.000
_cell.angle_alpha   90.00
_cell.angle_beta   90.00
_cell.angle_gamma   90.00
#
_symmetry.space_group_name_H-M   'P 1'
#
loop_
_entity.id
_entity.type
_entity.pdbx_description
1 polymer ?
#
loop_
_entity_poly.entity_id
_entity_poly.type
_entity_poly.pdbx_seq_one_letter_code
_entity_poly.pdbx_strand_id
1 'polypeptide(L)'
;YLGPTIAISPAIIISIITSPFMMIKLIVVWTAVQFIEGHFISPNIMGKTLKIHPLTIIFVLLSAGNLLGVVGVILGIPSYAILKVLVSHIFLLFKRRYNKYYADDAGPYEMPKEEYSKD
;
A
#
# COMPACT_ATOMS: atom_id res chain seq x y z
N TYR A 1 -3.95 -12.60 -3.15
CA TYR A 1 -3.23 -13.82 -2.74
C TYR A 1 -3.90 -15.14 -3.13
N LEU A 2 -4.97 -15.14 -3.96
CA LEU A 2 -5.59 -16.41 -4.39
C LEU A 2 -4.72 -17.21 -5.38
N GLY A 3 -3.86 -16.54 -6.16
CA GLY A 3 -2.98 -17.18 -7.14
C GLY A 3 -2.06 -18.25 -6.51
N PRO A 4 -1.25 -17.90 -5.49
CA PRO A 4 -0.41 -18.87 -4.80
C PRO A 4 -1.19 -20.05 -4.19
N THR A 5 -2.34 -19.81 -3.56
CA THR A 5 -3.16 -20.89 -2.98
C THR A 5 -3.75 -21.83 -4.02
N ILE A 6 -4.16 -21.30 -5.18
CA ILE A 6 -4.62 -22.12 -6.31
C ILE A 6 -3.45 -22.92 -6.90
N ALA A 7 -2.28 -22.29 -7.05
CA ALA A 7 -1.09 -22.91 -7.60
C ALA A 7 -0.55 -24.08 -6.74
N ILE A 8 -0.62 -23.97 -5.41
CA ILE A 8 -0.14 -25.05 -4.52
C ILE A 8 -1.15 -26.21 -4.36
N SER A 9 -2.42 -26.00 -4.69
CA SER A 9 -3.48 -27.03 -4.56
C SER A 9 -3.11 -28.38 -5.20
N PRO A 10 -2.67 -28.48 -6.47
CA PRO A 10 -2.24 -29.75 -7.05
C PRO A 10 -0.98 -30.32 -6.39
N ALA A 11 -0.05 -29.47 -5.95
CA ALA A 11 1.18 -29.92 -5.28
C ALA A 11 0.88 -30.58 -3.92
N ILE A 12 -0.12 -30.08 -3.19
CA ILE A 12 -0.58 -30.70 -1.94
C ILE A 12 -1.10 -32.11 -2.22
N ILE A 13 -1.99 -32.26 -3.21
CA ILE A 13 -2.57 -33.55 -3.61
C ILE A 13 -1.45 -34.56 -3.96
N ILE A 14 -0.51 -34.15 -4.82
CA ILE A 14 0.61 -35.00 -5.23
C ILE A 14 1.50 -35.37 -4.04
N SER A 15 1.77 -34.42 -3.13
CA SER A 15 2.64 -34.67 -1.98
C SER A 15 2.07 -35.71 -1.00
N ILE A 16 0.75 -35.68 -0.76
CA ILE A 16 0.05 -36.63 0.11
C ILE A 16 0.09 -38.04 -0.48
N ILE A 17 -0.17 -38.16 -1.79
CA ILE A 17 -0.17 -39.45 -2.50
C ILE A 17 1.24 -40.05 -2.55
N THR A 18 2.26 -39.20 -2.68
CA THR A 18 3.65 -39.67 -2.85
C THR A 18 4.24 -40.23 -1.56
N SER A 19 4.25 -39.46 -0.46
CA SER A 19 4.64 -39.94 0.88
C SER A 19 4.47 -38.84 1.94
N PRO A 20 4.32 -39.20 3.23
CA PRO A 20 4.32 -38.22 4.32
C PRO A 20 5.57 -37.33 4.34
N PHE A 21 6.74 -37.88 3.98
CA PHE A 21 7.99 -37.11 3.90
C PHE A 21 7.97 -36.06 2.78
N MET A 22 7.29 -36.32 1.66
CA MET A 22 7.14 -35.35 0.57
C MET A 22 6.25 -34.17 1.00
N MET A 23 5.20 -34.43 1.78
CA MET A 23 4.35 -33.37 2.33
C MET A 23 5.12 -32.45 3.28
N ILE A 24 5.99 -32.99 4.13
CA ILE A 24 6.85 -32.19 5.01
C ILE A 24 7.76 -31.27 4.18
N LYS A 25 8.41 -31.80 3.13
CA LYS A 25 9.26 -31.00 2.22
C LYS A 25 8.48 -29.88 1.56
N LEU A 26 7.26 -30.15 1.08
CA LEU A 26 6.40 -29.14 0.48
C LEU A 26 6.07 -28.02 1.48
N ILE A 27 5.68 -28.36 2.70
CA ILE A 27 5.34 -27.38 3.75
C ILE A 27 6.53 -26.47 4.06
N VAL A 28 7.73 -27.04 4.19
CA VAL A 28 8.96 -26.28 4.49
C VAL A 28 9.25 -25.29 3.36
N VAL A 29 9.27 -25.75 2.11
CA VAL A 29 9.54 -24.88 0.95
C VAL A 29 8.46 -23.82 0.79
N TRP A 30 7.19 -24.20 0.90
CA TRP A 30 6.07 -23.27 0.79
C TRP A 30 6.14 -22.16 1.83
N THR A 31 6.38 -22.52 3.09
CA THR A 31 6.50 -21.57 4.18
C THR A 31 7.66 -20.61 3.95
N ALA A 32 8.82 -21.12 3.52
CA ALA A 32 9.97 -20.29 3.21
C ALA A 32 9.67 -19.28 2.07
N VAL A 33 9.03 -19.74 1.00
CA VAL A 33 8.63 -18.89 -0.14
C VAL A 33 7.63 -17.83 0.32
N GLN A 34 6.57 -18.20 1.02
CA GLN A 34 5.55 -17.27 1.50
C GLN A 34 6.12 -16.25 2.50
N PHE A 35 7.06 -16.67 3.34
CA PHE A 35 7.74 -15.77 4.26
C PHE A 35 8.54 -14.71 3.50
N ILE A 36 9.35 -15.13 2.51
CA ILE A 36 10.14 -14.22 1.67
C ILE A 36 9.22 -13.31 0.86
N GLU A 37 8.15 -13.87 0.29
CA GLU A 37 7.18 -13.11 -0.49
C GLU A 37 6.52 -12.01 0.35
N GLY A 38 6.01 -12.36 1.53
CA GLY A 38 5.33 -11.42 2.41
C GLY A 38 6.22 -10.34 3.01
N HIS A 39 7.47 -10.67 3.37
CA HIS A 39 8.33 -9.77 4.15
C HIS A 39 9.37 -9.02 3.31
N PHE A 40 9.81 -9.56 2.16
CA PHE A 40 10.87 -8.95 1.35
C PHE A 40 10.37 -8.53 -0.01
N ILE A 41 9.72 -9.45 -0.73
CA ILE A 41 9.30 -9.21 -2.12
C ILE A 41 8.15 -8.20 -2.15
N SER A 42 7.09 -8.45 -1.38
CA SER A 42 5.90 -7.61 -1.36
C SER A 42 6.24 -6.16 -0.95
N PRO A 43 7.00 -5.88 0.13
CA PRO A 43 7.37 -4.51 0.48
C PRO A 43 8.31 -3.83 -0.53
N ASN A 44 9.25 -4.57 -1.12
CA ASN A 44 10.16 -4.01 -2.12
C ASN A 44 9.44 -3.68 -3.44
N ILE A 45 8.48 -4.49 -3.86
CA ILE A 45 7.66 -4.23 -5.06
C ILE A 45 6.63 -3.14 -4.77
N MET A 46 5.96 -3.21 -3.61
CA MET A 46 4.93 -2.24 -3.21
C MET A 46 5.49 -0.90 -2.73
N GLY A 47 6.83 -0.78 -2.65
CA GLY A 47 7.55 0.49 -2.71
C GLY A 47 6.98 1.59 -1.79
N LYS A 48 7.19 1.46 -0.48
CA LYS A 48 7.00 2.54 0.51
C LYS A 48 5.57 3.13 0.53
N THR A 49 4.65 2.39 1.14
CA THR A 49 3.25 2.72 1.43
C THR A 49 3.05 4.14 1.96
N LEU A 50 2.22 4.94 1.26
CA LEU A 50 1.45 6.15 1.61
C LEU A 50 2.06 7.27 2.49
N LYS A 51 3.25 7.11 3.10
CA LYS A 51 3.92 8.03 4.04
C LYS A 51 2.90 8.69 4.99
N ILE A 52 2.15 7.91 5.77
CA ILE A 52 1.17 8.40 6.76
C ILE A 52 1.76 8.20 8.16
N HIS A 53 1.68 9.22 9.01
CA HIS A 53 2.17 9.14 10.38
C HIS A 53 1.28 8.18 11.21
N PRO A 54 1.84 7.28 12.04
CA PRO A 54 1.06 6.32 12.83
C PRO A 54 -0.05 6.96 13.68
N LEU A 55 0.24 8.13 14.26
CA LEU A 55 -0.74 8.90 15.04
C LEU A 55 -1.99 9.27 14.21
N THR A 56 -1.83 9.63 12.94
CA THR A 56 -2.95 9.98 12.07
C THR A 56 -3.86 8.78 11.80
N ILE A 57 -3.28 7.59 11.68
CA ILE A 57 -4.04 6.34 11.52
C ILE A 57 -4.91 6.11 12.75
N ILE A 58 -4.34 6.26 13.95
CA ILE A 58 -5.07 6.11 15.21
C ILE A 58 -6.25 7.09 15.26
N PHE A 59 -6.01 8.37 14.97
CA PHE A 59 -7.08 9.38 14.93
C PHE A 59 -8.18 9.02 13.94
N VAL A 60 -7.80 8.67 12.70
CA VAL A 60 -8.77 8.29 11.65
C VAL A 60 -9.60 7.08 12.08
N LEU A 61 -8.99 6.04 12.65
CA LEU A 61 -9.71 4.85 13.09
C LEU A 61 -10.64 5.12 14.26
N LEU A 62 -10.20 5.92 15.25
CA LEU A 62 -11.05 6.28 16.40
C LEU A 62 -12.23 7.14 15.97
N SER A 63 -11.99 8.16 15.15
CA SER A 63 -13.05 9.02 14.63
C SER A 63 -14.02 8.25 13.72
N ALA A 64 -13.52 7.48 12.75
CA ALA A 64 -14.37 6.72 11.84
C ALA A 64 -15.13 5.61 12.57
N GLY A 65 -14.48 4.92 13.51
CA GLY A 65 -15.12 3.91 14.35
C GLY A 65 -16.21 4.47 15.24
N ASN A 66 -16.03 5.68 15.78
CA ASN A 66 -17.07 6.34 16.56
C ASN A 66 -18.28 6.78 15.70
N LEU A 67 -18.03 7.24 14.47
CA LEU A 67 -19.08 7.75 13.57
C LEU A 67 -19.89 6.63 12.87
N LEU A 68 -19.22 5.57 12.41
CA LEU A 68 -19.81 4.54 11.54
C LEU A 68 -19.59 3.10 12.06
N GLY A 69 -19.09 2.95 13.29
CA GLY A 69 -18.82 1.63 13.89
C GLY A 69 -17.76 0.85 13.12
N VAL A 70 -17.96 -0.47 13.02
CA VAL A 70 -17.03 -1.39 12.34
C VAL A 70 -16.80 -1.00 10.87
N VAL A 71 -17.85 -0.54 10.18
CA VAL A 71 -17.75 -0.10 8.78
C VAL A 71 -16.81 1.11 8.65
N GLY A 72 -16.88 2.05 9.61
CA GLY A 72 -16.00 3.20 9.67
C GLY A 72 -14.54 2.81 9.86
N VAL A 73 -14.26 1.82 10.71
CA VAL A 73 -12.89 1.32 10.92
C VAL A 73 -12.32 0.71 9.63
N ILE A 74 -13.11 -0.08 8.91
CA ILE A 74 -12.71 -0.71 7.65
C ILE A 74 -12.43 0.35 6.56
N LEU A 75 -13.30 1.35 6.45
CA LEU A 75 -13.23 2.35 5.38
C LEU A 75 -12.39 3.59 5.75
N GLY A 76 -12.03 3.78 7.01
CA GLY A 76 -11.38 5.01 7.50
C GLY A 76 -10.04 5.27 6.85
N ILE A 77 -9.13 4.30 6.88
CA ILE A 77 -7.80 4.41 6.27
C ILE A 77 -7.86 4.64 4.76
N PRO A 78 -8.58 3.82 3.96
CA PRO A 78 -8.64 4.04 2.50
C PRO A 78 -9.28 5.39 2.16
N SER A 79 -10.32 5.81 2.88
CA SER A 79 -10.96 7.12 2.66
C SER A 79 -10.00 8.28 2.95
N TYR A 80 -9.26 8.22 4.07
CA TYR A 80 -8.24 9.21 4.41
C TYR A 80 -7.13 9.25 3.35
N ALA A 81 -6.67 8.10 2.87
CA ALA A 81 -5.64 8.04 1.84
C ALA A 81 -6.09 8.72 0.55
N ILE A 82 -7.32 8.48 0.10
CA ILE A 82 -7.91 9.15 -1.07
C ILE A 82 -7.99 10.66 -0.84
N LEU A 83 -8.50 11.10 0.30
CA LEU A 83 -8.61 12.52 0.64
C LEU A 83 -7.24 13.22 0.67
N LYS A 84 -6.23 12.57 1.26
CA LYS A 84 -4.85 13.08 1.30
C LYS A 84 -4.34 13.30 -0.14
N VAL A 85 -4.50 12.32 -1.02
CA VAL A 85 -4.05 12.42 -2.42
C VAL A 85 -4.77 13.54 -3.15
N LEU A 86 -6.09 13.67 -2.99
CA LEU A 86 -6.87 14.75 -3.61
C LEU A 86 -6.40 16.13 -3.16
N VAL A 87 -6.24 16.33 -1.85
CA VAL A 87 -5.79 17.62 -1.29
C VAL A 87 -4.38 17.96 -1.77
N SER A 88 -3.45 17.00 -1.71
CA SER A 88 -2.08 17.19 -2.21
C SER A 88 -2.07 17.54 -3.69
N HIS A 89 -2.86 16.83 -4.51
CA HIS A 89 -2.92 17.08 -5.95
C HIS A 89 -3.51 18.47 -6.27
N ILE A 90 -4.59 18.86 -5.61
CA ILE A 90 -5.19 20.19 -5.80
C ILE A 90 -4.21 21.30 -5.39
N PHE A 91 -3.50 21.13 -4.27
CA PHE A 91 -2.52 22.10 -3.80
C PHE A 91 -1.35 22.26 -4.77
N LEU A 92 -0.92 21.17 -5.40
CA LEU A 92 0.10 21.20 -6.46
C LEU A 92 -0.39 21.96 -7.69
N LEU A 93 -1.64 21.72 -8.13
CA LEU A 93 -2.23 22.46 -9.25
C LEU A 93 -2.33 23.95 -8.94
N PHE A 94 -2.68 24.31 -7.71
CA PHE A 94 -2.74 25.69 -7.26
C PHE A 94 -1.36 26.36 -7.30
N LYS A 95 -0.32 25.71 -6.74
CA LYS A 95 1.06 26.20 -6.84
C LYS A 95 1.54 26.35 -8.28
N ARG A 96 1.22 25.39 -9.15
CA ARG A 96 1.56 25.46 -10.58
C ARG A 96 0.88 26.65 -11.26
N ARG A 97 -0.39 26.92 -10.92
CA ARG A 97 -1.12 28.07 -11.45
C ARG A 97 -0.55 29.38 -10.93
N TYR A 98 -0.21 29.47 -9.64
CA TYR A 98 0.44 30.64 -9.06
C TYR A 98 1.76 30.94 -9.77
N ASN A 99 2.66 29.94 -9.89
CA ASN A 99 3.96 30.14 -10.53
C ASN A 99 3.83 30.57 -12.00
N LYS A 100 2.76 30.17 -12.70
CA LYS A 100 2.55 30.60 -14.08
C LYS A 100 2.23 32.09 -14.22
N TYR A 101 1.57 32.70 -13.22
CA TYR A 101 1.04 34.06 -13.34
C TYR A 101 1.70 35.10 -12.42
N TYR A 102 2.31 34.66 -11.31
CA TYR A 102 2.79 35.56 -10.25
C TYR A 102 4.24 35.27 -9.82
N ALA A 103 4.94 34.35 -10.50
CA ALA A 103 6.33 34.04 -10.15
C ALA A 103 7.29 35.22 -10.36
N ASP A 104 7.01 36.07 -11.35
CA ASP A 104 7.89 37.21 -11.67
C ASP A 104 7.77 38.34 -10.62
N ASP A 105 6.62 38.46 -9.96
CA ASP A 105 6.36 39.55 -9.00
C ASP A 105 6.81 39.22 -7.56
N ALA A 106 6.58 37.98 -7.11
CA ALA A 106 6.76 37.56 -5.73
C ALA A 106 7.73 36.39 -5.54
N GLY A 107 8.32 35.90 -6.64
CA GLY A 107 9.15 34.70 -6.67
C GLY A 107 8.34 33.40 -6.81
N PRO A 108 8.88 32.37 -7.47
CA PRO A 108 8.19 31.10 -7.66
C PRO A 108 8.16 30.26 -6.37
N TYR A 109 7.05 29.57 -6.13
CA TYR A 109 7.03 28.48 -5.15
C TYR A 109 7.93 27.34 -5.62
N GLU A 110 8.77 26.83 -4.72
CA GLU A 110 9.54 25.61 -4.97
C GLU A 110 8.58 24.42 -5.14
N MET A 111 8.69 23.76 -6.28
CA MET A 111 7.94 22.56 -6.60
C MET A 111 8.73 21.34 -6.10
N PRO A 112 8.11 20.39 -5.37
CA PRO A 112 8.77 19.17 -4.94
C PRO A 112 9.32 18.39 -6.14
N LYS A 113 10.64 18.18 -6.22
CA LYS A 113 11.32 17.53 -7.36
C LYS A 113 10.96 16.05 -7.55
N GLU A 114 10.44 15.37 -6.51
CA GLU A 114 10.17 13.92 -6.55
C GLU A 114 8.93 13.51 -7.35
N GLU A 115 8.02 14.45 -7.67
CA GLU A 115 6.71 14.13 -8.25
C GLU A 115 6.65 14.26 -9.79
N TYR A 116 7.75 14.69 -10.42
CA TYR A 116 7.85 14.98 -11.86
C TYR A 116 8.86 14.11 -12.63
N SER A 117 9.45 13.08 -12.00
CA SER A 117 10.43 12.19 -12.65
C SER A 117 9.88 10.77 -12.85
N LYS A 118 8.65 10.67 -13.37
CA LYS A 118 8.10 9.44 -13.94
C LYS A 118 7.41 9.77 -15.26
N ASP A 119 8.19 10.33 -16.18
CA ASP A 119 7.99 10.16 -17.62
C ASP A 119 9.11 9.24 -18.13
#